data_AF-A0AAD1N842-F1
#
_entry.id   AF-A0AAD1N842-F1
#
_cell.length_a   1.000
_cell.length_b   1.000
_cell.length_c   1.000
_cell.angle_alpha   90.00
_cell.angle_beta   90.00
_cell.angle_gamma   90.00
#
_symmetry.space_group_name_H-M   'P 1'
#
loop_
_entity.id
_entity.type
_entity.pdbx_description
1 polymer ?
#
loop_
_entity_poly.entity_id
_entity_poly.type
_entity_poly.pdbx_seq_one_letter_code
_entity_poly.pdbx_strand_id
1 'polypeptide(L)'
;MIMVTNNNAKIFEVDPELFNDVIIFLKKLAKKKKKSFTYIDDLGDIVVVEGDKEFIIPTKEDIKALIQKQEYYDENEVKKLLCIK
;
A
#
# COMPACT_ATOMS: atom_id res chain seq x y z
N MET A 1 -16.59 32.00 -14.12
CA MET A 1 -17.98 31.56 -13.89
C MET A 1 -18.89 32.68 -14.31
N ILE A 2 -19.60 32.51 -15.43
CA ILE A 2 -20.50 33.53 -15.97
C ILE A 2 -21.90 32.94 -15.89
N MET A 3 -22.79 33.57 -15.12
CA MET A 3 -24.21 33.20 -15.13
C MET A 3 -24.87 33.90 -16.30
N VAL A 4 -25.29 33.14 -17.30
CA VAL A 4 -26.13 33.63 -18.40
C VAL A 4 -27.56 33.18 -18.14
N THR A 5 -28.50 34.12 -18.16
CA THR A 5 -29.93 33.83 -18.01
C THR A 5 -30.58 33.86 -19.38
N ASN A 6 -31.21 32.75 -19.77
CA ASN A 6 -31.97 32.67 -21.01
C ASN A 6 -33.32 32.00 -20.70
N ASN A 7 -34.43 32.70 -20.97
CA ASN A 7 -35.81 32.21 -20.79
C ASN A 7 -36.09 31.46 -19.47
N ASN A 8 -35.88 32.11 -18.31
CA ASN A 8 -36.12 31.58 -16.96
C ASN A 8 -35.35 30.29 -16.58
N ALA A 9 -34.45 29.78 -17.42
CA ALA A 9 -33.51 28.74 -17.07
C ALA A 9 -32.16 29.37 -16.71
N LYS A 10 -31.62 29.02 -15.53
CA LYS A 10 -30.24 29.33 -15.18
C LYS A 10 -29.35 28.34 -15.91
N ILE A 11 -28.77 28.76 -17.03
CA ILE A 11 -27.82 27.94 -17.77
C ILE A 11 -26.45 28.20 -17.15
N PHE A 12 -25.91 27.19 -16.49
CA PHE A 12 -24.55 27.21 -15.98
C PHE A 12 -23.61 26.92 -17.14
N GLU A 13 -23.17 27.96 -17.83
CA GLU A 13 -22.09 27.85 -18.80
C GLU A 13 -20.77 27.68 -18.04
N VAL A 14 -20.34 26.43 -17.94
CA VAL A 14 -19.00 26.09 -17.47
C VAL A 14 -18.06 26.45 -18.61
N ASP A 15 -17.02 27.23 -18.27
CA ASP A 15 -15.95 27.57 -19.20
C ASP A 15 -15.36 26.28 -19.80
N PRO A 16 -15.37 26.12 -21.14
CA PRO A 16 -14.85 24.92 -21.80
C PRO A 16 -13.39 24.63 -21.46
N GLU A 17 -12.58 25.67 -21.22
CA GLU A 17 -11.17 25.54 -20.85
C GLU A 17 -11.05 24.98 -19.43
N LEU A 18 -11.83 25.51 -18.49
CA LEU A 18 -11.89 25.02 -17.11
C LEU A 18 -12.39 23.57 -17.04
N PHE A 19 -13.37 23.21 -17.87
CA PHE A 19 -13.87 21.83 -17.92
C PHE A 19 -12.80 20.87 -18.45
N ASN A 20 -12.04 21.28 -19.46
CA ASN A 20 -10.92 20.50 -19.99
C ASN A 20 -9.81 20.33 -18.95
N ASP A 21 -9.50 21.35 -18.16
CA ASP A 21 -8.52 21.24 -17.08
C ASP A 21 -8.91 20.21 -16.03
N VAL A 22 -10.20 20.17 -15.65
CA VAL A 22 -10.74 19.15 -14.73
C VAL A 22 -10.60 17.74 -15.33
N ILE A 23 -10.89 17.58 -16.63
CA ILE A 23 -10.70 16.29 -17.33
C ILE A 23 -9.22 15.86 -17.28
N ILE A 24 -8.29 16.78 -17.56
CA ILE A 24 -6.85 16.49 -17.54
C ILE A 24 -6.41 16.12 -16.12
N PHE A 25 -6.89 16.83 -15.11
CA PHE A 25 -6.63 16.53 -13.70
C PHE A 25 -7.09 15.12 -13.32
N LEU A 26 -8.34 14.77 -13.65
CA LEU A 26 -8.90 13.44 -13.40
C LEU A 26 -8.10 12.34 -14.12
N LYS A 27 -7.69 12.56 -15.37
CA LYS A 27 -6.82 11.64 -16.12
C LYS A 27 -5.45 11.45 -15.46
N LYS A 28 -4.82 12.52 -14.96
CA LYS A 28 -3.55 12.45 -14.21
C LYS A 28 -3.72 11.68 -12.90
N LEU A 29 -4.84 11.86 -12.21
CA LEU A 29 -5.16 11.18 -10.96
C LEU A 29 -5.43 9.69 -11.18
N ALA A 30 -6.11 9.33 -12.27
CA ALA A 30 -6.31 7.94 -12.68
C ALA A 30 -5.00 7.24 -13.07
N LYS A 31 -4.08 7.92 -13.77
CA LYS A 31 -2.74 7.40 -14.09
C LYS A 31 -1.88 7.15 -12.83
N LYS A 32 -2.13 7.86 -11.73
CA LYS A 32 -1.38 7.71 -10.46
C LYS A 32 -1.85 6.53 -9.61
N LYS A 33 -2.95 5.86 -9.94
CA LYS A 33 -3.29 4.60 -9.29
C LYS A 33 -2.27 3.55 -9.73
N LYS A 34 -1.20 3.38 -8.96
CA LYS A 34 -0.35 2.19 -9.04
C LYS A 34 -1.30 1.00 -9.03
N LYS A 35 -1.20 0.13 -10.03
CA LYS A 35 -1.95 -1.12 -10.07
C LYS A 35 -1.36 -1.98 -8.95
N SER A 36 -1.98 -1.93 -7.78
CA SER A 36 -1.73 -2.87 -6.72
C SER A 36 -2.90 -3.82 -6.59
N PHE A 37 -2.59 -5.09 -6.39
CA PHE A 37 -3.57 -6.12 -6.08
C PHE A 37 -2.97 -7.05 -5.04
N THR A 38 -3.86 -7.75 -4.35
CA THR A 38 -3.50 -8.65 -3.27
C THR A 38 -4.08 -10.02 -3.58
N TYR A 39 -3.30 -11.07 -3.36
CA TYR A 39 -3.75 -12.46 -3.47
C TYR A 39 -3.19 -13.28 -2.31
N ILE A 40 -3.76 -14.47 -2.13
CA ILE A 40 -3.27 -15.48 -1.19
C ILE A 40 -2.58 -16.55 -2.03
N ASP A 41 -1.34 -16.88 -1.68
CA ASP A 41 -0.58 -17.91 -2.39
C ASP A 41 -0.96 -19.33 -1.94
N ASP A 42 -0.31 -20.35 -2.51
CA ASP A 42 -0.58 -21.75 -2.20
C ASP A 42 -0.18 -22.15 -0.77
N LEU A 43 0.66 -21.35 -0.10
CA LEU A 43 1.08 -21.55 1.29
C LEU A 43 0.18 -20.82 2.29
N GLY A 44 -0.75 -20.00 1.80
CA GLY A 44 -1.68 -19.22 2.63
C GLY A 44 -1.17 -17.83 2.99
N ASP A 45 -0.06 -17.39 2.39
CA ASP A 45 0.54 -16.08 2.66
C ASP A 45 -0.13 -14.97 1.86
N ILE A 46 -0.22 -13.78 2.45
CA ILE A 46 -0.79 -12.60 1.80
C ILE A 46 0.31 -11.92 0.98
N VAL A 47 0.14 -11.93 -0.34
CA VAL A 47 1.07 -11.30 -1.29
C VAL A 47 0.47 -10.02 -1.85
N VAL A 48 1.20 -8.91 -1.75
CA VAL A 48 0.86 -7.63 -2.35
C VAL A 48 1.77 -7.38 -3.54
N VAL A 49 1.18 -7.19 -4.71
CA VAL A 49 1.90 -6.82 -5.93
C VAL A 49 1.78 -5.32 -6.11
N GLU A 50 2.91 -4.61 -6.20
CA GLU A 50 2.96 -3.20 -6.59
C GLU A 50 3.89 -3.01 -7.80
N GLY A 51 3.30 -2.85 -8.99
CA GLY A 51 4.08 -2.76 -10.23
C GLY A 51 4.76 -4.08 -10.56
N ASP A 52 6.09 -4.08 -10.68
CA ASP A 52 6.91 -5.26 -11.01
C ASP A 52 7.53 -5.92 -9.77
N LYS A 53 7.03 -5.59 -8.57
CA LYS A 53 7.51 -6.11 -7.29
C LYS A 53 6.39 -6.80 -6.52
N GLU A 54 6.74 -7.90 -5.90
CA GLU A 54 5.88 -8.65 -4.99
C GLU A 54 6.40 -8.54 -3.56
N PHE A 55 5.49 -8.37 -2.61
CA PHE A 55 5.80 -8.24 -1.19
C PHE A 55 4.97 -9.27 -0.42
N ILE A 56 5.64 -10.10 0.37
CA ILE A 56 4.99 -11.02 1.30
C ILE A 56 4.70 -10.23 2.59
N ILE A 57 3.45 -10.24 3.05
CA ILE A 57 3.10 -9.64 4.34
C ILE A 57 3.39 -10.67 5.44
N PRO A 58 4.36 -10.39 6.34
CA PRO A 58 4.68 -11.31 7.41
C PRO A 58 3.52 -11.45 8.39
N THR A 59 3.32 -12.66 8.89
CA THR A 59 2.30 -12.96 9.89
C THR A 59 2.73 -12.46 11.27
N LYS A 60 1.79 -12.45 12.22
CA LYS A 60 2.10 -12.14 13.62
C LYS A 60 3.12 -13.10 14.22
N GLU A 61 3.18 -14.34 13.73
CA GLU A 61 4.12 -15.36 14.21
C GLU A 61 5.53 -15.09 13.70
N ASP A 62 5.68 -14.69 12.43
CA ASP A 62 6.96 -14.30 11.85
C ASP A 62 7.57 -13.11 12.62
N ILE A 63 6.74 -12.13 12.95
CA ILE A 63 7.16 -10.97 13.75
C ILE A 63 7.61 -11.42 15.15
N LYS A 64 6.89 -12.35 15.80
CA LYS A 64 7.29 -12.90 17.10
C LYS A 64 8.60 -13.68 17.03
N ALA A 65 8.80 -14.49 16.00
CA ALA A 65 10.03 -15.27 15.80
C ALA A 65 11.25 -14.36 15.58
N LEU A 66 11.06 -13.23 14.90
CA LEU A 66 12.10 -12.21 14.75
C LEU A 66 12.44 -11.51 16.07
N ILE A 67 11.45 -11.29 16.93
CA ILE A 67 11.64 -10.65 18.25
C ILE A 67 12.27 -11.62 19.26
N GLN A 68 11.92 -12.91 19.23
CA GLN A 68 12.48 -13.93 20.14
C GLN A 68 13.91 -14.34 19.81
N LYS A 69 14.48 -13.89 18.69
CA LYS A 69 15.82 -14.25 18.21
C LYS A 69 16.99 -13.67 19.04
N GLN A 70 16.77 -13.20 20.27
CA GLN A 70 17.78 -12.56 21.12
C GLN A 70 18.12 -13.30 22.43
N GLU A 71 17.76 -14.58 22.57
CA GLU A 71 18.37 -15.45 23.59
C GLU A 71 19.14 -16.59 22.91
N TYR A 72 20.20 -16.25 22.18
CA TYR A 72 21.23 -17.24 21.93
C TYR A 72 22.10 -17.28 23.17
N TYR A 73 22.12 -18.42 23.85
CA TYR A 73 23.08 -18.65 24.92
C TYR A 73 24.49 -18.52 24.36
N ASP A 74 25.32 -17.70 24.99
CA ASP A 74 26.73 -17.65 24.63
C ASP A 74 27.41 -19.00 24.96
N GLU A 75 28.58 -19.27 24.36
CA GLU A 75 29.27 -20.54 24.56
C GLU A 75 29.59 -20.82 26.06
N ASN A 76 29.83 -19.79 26.86
CA ASN A 76 30.07 -19.90 28.29
C ASN A 76 28.77 -20.15 29.08
N GLU A 77 27.64 -19.58 28.66
CA GLU A 77 26.32 -19.87 29.22
C GLU A 77 25.90 -21.31 28.94
N VAL A 78 26.14 -21.81 27.72
CA VAL A 78 25.93 -23.22 27.37
C VAL A 78 26.83 -24.14 28.20
N LYS A 79 28.12 -23.81 28.37
CA LYS A 79 29.05 -24.57 29.22
C LYS A 79 28.60 -24.61 30.68
N LYS A 80 28.10 -23.49 31.22
CA LYS A 80 27.54 -23.42 32.59
C LYS A 80 26.28 -24.27 32.74
N LEU A 81 25.33 -24.17 31.80
CA LEU A 81 24.08 -24.93 31.83
C LEU A 81 24.31 -26.43 31.70
N LEU A 82 25.28 -26.84 30.87
CA LEU A 82 25.65 -28.25 30.67
C LEU A 82 26.67 -28.77 31.69
N CYS A 83 27.11 -27.92 32.64
CA CYS A 83 28.16 -28.24 33.63
C CYS A 83 29.45 -28.79 33.00
N ILE A 84 29.78 -28.32 31.79
CA ILE A 84 31.01 -28.64 31.08
C ILE A 84 32.04 -27.59 31.49
N LYS A 85 33.17 -28.04 32.07
CA LYS A 85 34.27 -27.17 32.50
C LYS A 85 34.98 -26.50 31.33
#